data_AF-A0A6A4HV00-F1
#
_entry.id   AF-A0A6A4HV00-F1
#
_cell.length_a   1.000
_cell.length_b   1.000
_cell.length_c   1.000
_cell.angle_alpha   90.00
_cell.angle_beta   90.00
_cell.angle_gamma   90.00
#
_symmetry.space_group_name_H-M   'P 1'
#
loop_
_entity.id
_entity.type
_entity.pdbx_description
1 polymer ?
#
loop_
_entity_poly.entity_id
_entity_poly.type
_entity_poly.pdbx_seq_one_letter_code
_entity_poly.pdbx_strand_id
1 'polypeptide(L)'
;EHLPMSECNCNACKVDQRKGCKNPHKCAEAASKQLRQLQKHWNPLVTPPHAHHLDEINLEEGDVLFDANFEMDNIADGFRIFTK
;
A
#
# COMPACT_ATOMS: atom_id res chain seq x y z
N GLU A 1 8.85 20.81 13.36
CA GLU A 1 8.57 21.08 11.94
C GLU A 1 9.71 20.56 11.07
N HIS A 2 9.45 20.24 9.80
CA HIS A 2 10.46 19.74 8.86
C HIS A 2 11.10 20.92 8.09
N LEU A 3 12.40 20.81 7.79
CA LEU A 3 13.16 21.79 7.01
C LEU A 3 13.84 21.07 5.83
N PRO A 4 13.82 21.62 4.60
CA PRO A 4 14.36 20.99 3.40
C PRO A 4 15.90 21.08 3.35
N MET A 5 16.57 20.54 4.36
CA MET A 5 18.02 20.55 4.52
C MET A 5 18.52 19.18 4.97
N SER A 6 19.80 18.89 4.73
CA SER A 6 20.42 17.60 5.11
C SER A 6 20.38 17.32 6.61
N GLU A 7 20.42 18.38 7.43
CA GLU A 7 20.52 18.31 8.89
C GLU A 7 19.19 18.62 9.60
N CYS A 8 18.06 18.34 8.94
CA CYS A 8 16.76 18.54 9.57
C CYS A 8 16.65 17.76 10.90
N ASN A 9 16.32 18.47 11.98
CA ASN A 9 16.25 17.91 13.33
C ASN A 9 14.89 17.28 13.70
N CYS A 10 13.97 17.17 12.75
CA CYS A 10 12.67 16.56 13.00
C CYS A 10 12.79 15.05 13.29
N ASN A 11 11.81 14.49 13.98
CA ASN A 11 11.84 13.09 14.41
C ASN A 11 11.94 12.12 13.22
N ALA A 12 11.22 12.39 12.12
CA ALA A 12 11.27 11.55 10.92
C ALA A 12 12.69 11.48 10.32
N CYS A 13 13.32 12.64 10.07
CA CYS A 13 14.69 12.67 9.53
C CYS A 13 15.70 12.00 10.47
N LYS A 14 15.56 12.16 11.79
CA LYS A 14 16.43 11.48 12.77
C LYS A 14 16.29 9.96 12.73
N VAL A 15 15.09 9.43 12.51
CA VAL A 15 14.88 7.98 12.37
C VAL A 15 15.62 7.47 11.13
N ASP A 16 15.53 8.17 10.00
CA ASP A 16 16.22 7.77 8.77
C ASP A 16 17.74 7.90 8.88
N GLN A 17 18.23 8.96 9.54
CA GLN A 17 19.66 9.12 9.83
C GLN A 17 20.21 7.99 10.70
N ARG A 18 19.46 7.53 11.71
CA ARG A 18 19.86 6.38 12.55
C ARG A 18 19.97 5.07 11.75
N LYS A 19 19.27 4.96 10.62
CA LYS A 19 19.39 3.84 9.67
C LYS A 19 20.55 4.02 8.68
N GLY A 20 21.32 5.10 8.78
CA GLY A 20 22.48 5.40 7.93
C GLY A 20 22.20 6.36 6.76
N CYS A 21 21.00 6.94 6.66
CA CYS A 21 20.70 7.92 5.61
C CYS A 21 21.43 9.25 5.87
N LYS A 22 22.31 9.67 4.94
CA LYS A 22 23.08 10.93 5.07
C LYS A 22 22.28 12.19 4.76
N ASN A 23 21.20 12.08 3.98
CA ASN A 23 20.35 13.20 3.62
C ASN A 23 18.90 12.72 3.44
N PRO A 24 18.13 12.60 4.54
CA PRO A 24 16.76 12.09 4.49
C PRO A 24 15.86 12.87 3.54
N HIS A 25 16.03 14.20 3.48
CA HIS A 25 15.23 15.04 2.59
C HIS A 25 15.44 14.66 1.11
N LYS A 26 16.68 14.59 0.64
CA LYS A 26 16.98 14.18 -0.74
C LYS A 26 16.54 12.75 -1.05
N CYS A 27 16.65 11.84 -0.08
CA CYS A 27 16.14 10.47 -0.24
C CYS A 27 14.61 10.45 -0.40
N ALA A 28 13.89 11.22 0.41
CA ALA A 28 12.44 11.35 0.30
C ALA A 28 12.01 11.98 -1.03
N GLU A 29 12.73 13.00 -1.52
CA GLU A 29 12.49 13.58 -2.84
C GLU A 29 12.72 12.56 -3.97
N ALA A 30 13.81 11.79 -3.91
CA ALA A 30 14.11 10.77 -4.90
C ALA A 30 13.05 9.67 -4.92
N ALA A 31 12.64 9.18 -3.74
CA ALA A 31 11.56 8.21 -3.61
C ALA A 31 10.24 8.78 -4.16
N SER A 32 9.90 10.03 -3.84
CA SER A 32 8.71 10.71 -4.36
C SER A 32 8.73 10.81 -5.88
N LYS A 33 9.90 11.06 -6.48
CA LYS A 33 10.06 11.10 -7.94
C LYS A 33 9.81 9.72 -8.56
N GLN A 34 10.30 8.65 -7.95
CA GLN A 34 10.06 7.28 -8.41
C GLN A 34 8.59 6.89 -8.26
N LEU A 35 7.95 7.20 -7.14
CA LEU A 35 6.53 6.94 -6.92
C LEU A 35 5.65 7.58 -8.01
N ARG A 36 5.98 8.80 -8.46
CA ARG A 36 5.26 9.47 -9.55
C ARG A 36 5.42 8.80 -10.92
N GLN A 37 6.42 7.94 -11.10
CA GLN A 37 6.65 7.21 -12.33
C GLN A 37 5.95 5.84 -12.33
N LEU A 38 5.46 5.38 -11.18
CA LEU A 38 4.71 4.14 -11.10
C LEU A 38 3.42 4.27 -11.91
N GLN A 39 3.09 3.19 -12.64
CA GLN A 39 1.79 3.10 -13.29
C GLN A 39 0.67 3.22 -12.25
N LYS A 40 -0.48 3.76 -12.68
CA LYS A 40 -1.63 4.05 -11.80
C LYS A 40 -1.99 2.85 -10.91
N HIS A 41 -1.98 1.63 -11.46
CA HIS A 41 -2.31 0.40 -10.75
C HIS A 41 -1.35 0.08 -9.57
N TRP A 42 -0.09 0.50 -9.67
CA TRP A 42 0.95 0.25 -8.65
C TRP A 42 1.28 1.47 -7.81
N ASN A 43 0.68 2.62 -8.09
CA ASN A 43 1.00 3.86 -7.40
C ASN A 43 0.17 3.99 -6.11
N PRO A 44 0.80 3.88 -4.91
CA PRO A 44 0.07 3.92 -3.64
C PRO A 44 -0.56 5.28 -3.33
N LEU A 45 -0.17 6.34 -4.08
CA LEU A 45 -0.72 7.68 -3.94
C LEU A 45 -2.01 7.88 -4.74
N VAL A 46 -2.33 6.96 -5.65
CA VAL A 46 -3.58 6.99 -6.40
C VAL A 46 -4.51 6.00 -5.75
N THR A 47 -5.69 6.47 -5.32
CA THR A 47 -6.76 5.57 -4.93
C THR A 47 -6.96 4.60 -6.09
N PRO A 48 -6.77 3.28 -5.89
CA PRO A 48 -7.02 2.34 -6.95
C PRO A 48 -8.45 2.59 -7.44
N PRO A 49 -8.69 2.68 -8.77
CA PRO A 49 -10.07 2.63 -9.25
C PRO A 49 -10.66 1.39 -8.57
N HIS A 50 -11.80 1.56 -7.87
CA HIS A 50 -12.42 0.55 -7.02
C HIS A 50 -12.10 -0.84 -7.53
N ALA A 51 -11.54 -1.67 -6.64
CA ALA A 51 -11.25 -3.09 -6.89
C ALA A 51 -12.33 -3.61 -7.84
N HIS A 52 -11.88 -3.96 -9.05
CA HIS A 52 -12.64 -4.47 -10.17
C HIS A 52 -14.17 -4.41 -9.95
N HIS A 53 -14.83 -3.50 -10.66
CA HIS A 53 -16.21 -3.72 -11.09
C HIS A 53 -16.33 -5.19 -11.51
N LEU A 54 -16.89 -6.02 -10.62
CA LEU A 54 -17.40 -7.35 -10.94
C LEU A 54 -18.62 -7.25 -11.86
N ASP A 55 -19.08 -6.03 -12.13
CA ASP A 55 -20.23 -5.69 -12.96
C ASP A 55 -20.13 -6.20 -14.41
N GLU A 56 -18.94 -6.64 -14.86
CA GLU A 56 -18.75 -7.27 -16.18
C GLU A 56 -18.45 -8.77 -16.12
N ILE A 57 -18.63 -9.44 -14.98
CA ILE A 57 -18.77 -10.89 -14.99
C ILE A 57 -20.26 -11.18 -14.96
N ASN A 58 -20.81 -11.51 -16.13
CA ASN A 58 -22.17 -12.07 -16.28
C ASN A 58 -22.17 -13.47 -15.64
N LEU A 59 -22.12 -13.53 -14.31
CA LEU A 59 -22.22 -14.75 -13.54
C LEU A 59 -23.71 -15.10 -13.53
N GLU A 60 -24.09 -16.15 -14.25
CA GLU A 60 -25.43 -16.71 -14.10
C GLU A 60 -25.62 -17.14 -12.63
N GLU A 61 -26.86 -17.12 -12.14
CA GLU A 61 -27.21 -17.54 -10.77
C GLU A 61 -26.75 -19.00 -10.53
N GLY A 62 -25.51 -19.15 -10.04
CA GLY A 62 -24.82 -20.45 -9.90
C GLY A 62 -23.30 -20.38 -9.99
N ASP A 63 -22.72 -19.37 -10.65
CA ASP A 63 -21.28 -19.33 -10.96
C ASP A 63 -20.41 -18.54 -9.96
N VAL A 64 -21.00 -17.90 -8.94
CA VAL A 64 -20.22 -17.16 -7.93
C VAL A 64 -19.61 -18.13 -6.93
N LEU A 65 -18.50 -18.75 -7.30
CA LEU A 65 -17.74 -19.68 -6.45
C LEU A 65 -16.91 -18.95 -5.37
N PHE A 66 -16.65 -17.65 -5.56
CA PHE A 66 -15.84 -16.83 -4.67
C PHE A 66 -16.27 -15.36 -4.75
N ASP A 67 -16.63 -14.78 -3.61
CA ASP A 67 -16.88 -13.35 -3.48
C ASP A 67 -15.54 -12.63 -3.26
N ALA A 68 -15.09 -11.86 -4.26
CA ALA A 68 -13.85 -11.10 -4.18
C ALA A 68 -13.93 -9.89 -3.23
N ASN A 69 -15.13 -9.52 -2.79
CA ASN A 69 -15.37 -8.47 -1.79
C ASN A 69 -15.66 -9.06 -0.40
N PHE A 70 -15.38 -10.35 -0.18
CA PHE A 70 -15.57 -10.96 1.12
C PHE A 70 -14.65 -10.30 2.18
N GLU A 71 -15.28 -9.60 3.11
CA GLU A 71 -14.62 -8.99 4.27
C GLU A 71 -14.81 -9.86 5.51
N MET A 72 -13.76 -9.96 6.33
CA MET A 72 -13.77 -10.69 7.59
C MET A 72 -13.21 -9.84 8.70
N ASP A 73 -13.88 -9.83 9.85
CA ASP A 73 -13.42 -9.09 11.03
C ASP A 73 -12.17 -9.71 11.65
N ASN A 74 -12.03 -11.04 11.56
CA ASN A 74 -10.91 -11.79 12.11
C ASN A 74 -10.40 -12.84 11.10
N ILE A 75 -9.09 -12.87 10.92
CA ILE A 75 -8.42 -13.82 10.03
C ILE A 75 -8.68 -15.28 10.43
N ALA A 76 -8.87 -15.56 11.72
CA ALA A 76 -9.15 -16.92 12.22
C ALA A 76 -10.46 -17.50 11.67
N ASP A 77 -11.44 -16.65 11.35
CA ASP A 77 -12.73 -17.08 10.85
C ASP A 77 -12.64 -17.54 9.37
N GLY A 78 -11.60 -17.12 8.67
CA GLY A 78 -11.38 -17.38 7.24
C GLY A 78 -10.56 -18.62 6.93
N PHE A 79 -9.79 -19.09 7.90
CA PHE A 79 -8.89 -20.23 7.72
C PHE A 79 -9.29 -21.37 8.65
N ARG A 80 -9.93 -22.39 8.08
CA ARG A 80 -10.07 -23.68 8.76
C ARG A 80 -8.72 -24.40 8.73
N ILE A 81 -7.95 -24.28 9.81
CA ILE A 81 -6.70 -25.02 9.97
C ILE A 81 -7.04 -26.43 10.44
N PHE A 82 -6.94 -27.41 9.55
CA PHE A 82 -7.00 -28.81 9.93
C PHE A 82 -5.65 -29.25 10.48
N THR A 83 -5.56 -29.41 11.80
CA THR A 83 -4.41 -30.04 12.46
C THR A 83 -4.71 -31.52 12.70
N LYS A 84 -3.65 -32.34 12.77
CA LYS A 84 -3.72 -33.81 12.92
C LYS A 84 -3.91 -34.23 14.37
#